data_AF-A0A1I6Q8A1-F1
#
_entry.id   AF-A0A1I6Q8A1-F1
#
_cell.length_a   1.000
_cell.length_b   1.000
_cell.length_c   1.000
_cell.angle_alpha   90.00
_cell.angle_beta   90.00
_cell.angle_gamma   90.00
#
_symmetry.space_group_name_H-M   'P 1'
#
loop_
_entity.id
_entity.type
_entity.pdbx_description
1 polymer ?
#
loop_
_entity_poly.entity_id
_entity_poly.type
_entity_poly.pdbx_seq_one_letter_code
_entity_poly.pdbx_strand_id
1 'polypeptide(L)'
;MEKEFIELINTHHGILWKICNVYFYGSSYKEDYYQEILIRLWKAFPNFKGQSAFSTWMYRVALNAAIDILRKLNVRPECVGLIRYQHNRRYKDMYTNLNQSTDFFNNYF
;
A
#
# COMPACT_ATOMS: atom_id res chain seq x y z
N MET A 1 10.48 -0.37 -16.94
CA MET A 1 9.76 -1.19 -15.94
C MET A 1 9.92 -0.62 -14.55
N GLU A 2 11.11 -0.54 -13.96
CA GLU A 2 11.29 -0.05 -12.59
C GLU A 2 10.88 1.42 -12.39
N LYS A 3 11.43 2.33 -13.19
CA LYS A 3 11.08 3.77 -13.12
C LYS A 3 9.58 4.03 -13.28
N GLU A 4 8.95 3.32 -14.21
CA GLU A 4 7.52 3.40 -14.47
C GLU A 4 6.70 2.91 -13.27
N PHE A 5 7.09 1.79 -12.66
CA PHE A 5 6.46 1.31 -11.45
C PHE A 5 6.59 2.32 -10.30
N ILE A 6 7.77 2.89 -10.10
CA ILE A 6 8.02 3.88 -9.05
C ILE A 6 7.14 5.12 -9.26
N GLU A 7 7.03 5.62 -10.49
CA GLU A 7 6.18 6.78 -10.81
C GLU A 7 4.70 6.51 -10.53
N LEU A 8 4.20 5.34 -10.94
CA LEU A 8 2.83 4.91 -10.68
C LEU A 8 2.57 4.69 -9.19
N ILE A 9 3.52 4.09 -8.46
CA ILE A 9 3.45 3.90 -7.01
C ILE A 9 3.42 5.25 -6.30
N ASN A 10 4.32 6.18 -6.64
CA ASN A 10 4.36 7.51 -6.04
C ASN A 10 3.06 8.28 -6.29
N THR A 11 2.43 8.09 -7.44
CA THR A 11 1.13 8.70 -7.75
C THR A 11 0.00 8.11 -6.90
N HIS A 12 0.09 6.83 -6.54
CA HIS A 12 -1.02 6.08 -5.92
C HIS A 12 -0.74 5.53 -4.51
N HIS A 13 0.38 5.88 -3.88
CA HIS A 13 0.83 5.36 -2.57
C HIS A 13 -0.21 5.54 -1.45
N GLY A 14 -1.07 6.56 -1.55
CA GLY A 14 -2.18 6.78 -0.62
C GLY A 14 -3.17 5.61 -0.55
N ILE A 15 -3.26 4.77 -1.58
CA ILE A 15 -4.05 3.54 -1.57
C ILE A 15 -3.43 2.50 -0.62
N LEU A 16 -2.12 2.28 -0.73
CA LEU A 16 -1.40 1.34 0.13
C LEU A 16 -1.50 1.73 1.60
N TRP A 17 -1.34 3.02 1.87
CA TRP A 17 -1.44 3.53 3.23
C TRP A 17 -2.85 3.38 3.81
N LYS A 18 -3.89 3.61 3.00
CA LYS A 18 -5.28 3.38 3.44
C LYS A 18 -5.50 1.91 3.79
N ILE A 19 -5.07 0.99 2.93
CA ILE A 19 -5.15 -0.45 3.19
C ILE A 19 -4.43 -0.79 4.50
N CYS A 20 -3.19 -0.34 4.69
CA CYS A 20 -2.43 -0.64 5.90
C CYS A 20 -3.08 -0.07 7.17
N ASN A 21 -3.69 1.12 7.11
CA ASN A 21 -4.37 1.70 8.26
C ASN A 21 -5.71 1.03 8.60
N VAL A 22 -6.40 0.48 7.61
CA VAL A 22 -7.66 -0.25 7.81
C VAL A 22 -7.37 -1.63 8.38
N TYR A 23 -6.47 -2.38 7.74
CA TYR A 23 -6.29 -3.81 8.04
C TYR A 23 -5.28 -4.07 9.17
N PHE A 24 -4.38 -3.13 9.45
CA PHE A 24 -3.34 -3.26 10.48
C PHE A 24 -3.38 -2.10 11.47
N TYR A 25 -4.58 -1.60 11.79
CA TYR A 25 -4.75 -0.57 12.79
C TYR A 25 -4.17 -1.03 14.14
N GLY A 26 -3.45 -0.14 14.83
CA GLY A 26 -2.83 -0.44 16.13
C GLY A 26 -1.65 -1.42 16.12
N SER A 27 -1.30 -2.04 14.99
CA SER A 27 -0.15 -2.94 14.92
C SER A 27 1.17 -2.17 14.88
N SER A 28 2.14 -2.61 15.69
CA SER A 28 3.53 -2.13 15.65
C SER A 28 4.27 -2.53 14.37
N TYR A 29 3.80 -3.55 13.66
CA TYR A 29 4.42 -4.12 12.46
C TYR A 29 3.85 -3.54 11.15
N LYS A 30 3.13 -2.41 11.22
CA LYS A 30 2.45 -1.82 10.06
C LYS A 30 3.42 -1.49 8.91
N GLU A 31 4.62 -1.01 9.24
CA GLU A 31 5.66 -0.71 8.25
C GLU A 31 6.15 -1.98 7.55
N ASP A 32 6.34 -3.08 8.29
CA ASP A 32 6.71 -4.38 7.71
C ASP A 32 5.62 -4.90 6.75
N TYR A 33 4.35 -4.76 7.13
CA TYR A 33 3.24 -5.18 6.26
C TYR A 33 3.13 -4.31 5.01
N TYR A 34 3.38 -3.01 5.13
CA TYR A 34 3.46 -2.11 3.99
C TYR A 34 4.54 -2.58 3.00
N GLN A 35 5.72 -2.95 3.51
CA GLN A 35 6.80 -3.48 2.68
C GLN A 35 6.43 -4.80 2.02
N GLU A 36 5.83 -5.74 2.74
CA GLU A 36 5.42 -7.02 2.15
C GLU A 36 4.39 -6.80 1.02
N ILE A 37 3.44 -5.89 1.21
CA ILE A 37 2.45 -5.52 0.18
C ILE A 37 3.15 -4.92 -1.04
N LEU A 38 4.10 -4.01 -0.83
CA LEU A 38 4.87 -3.36 -1.90
C LEU A 38 5.67 -4.39 -2.72
N ILE A 39 6.34 -5.33 -2.05
CA ILE A 39 7.10 -6.41 -2.70
C ILE A 39 6.17 -7.28 -3.56
N ARG A 40 4.98 -7.62 -3.05
CA ARG A 40 3.99 -8.39 -3.82
C ARG A 40 3.48 -7.63 -5.04
N LEU A 41 3.28 -6.32 -4.91
CA LEU A 41 2.93 -5.45 -6.04
C LEU A 41 4.02 -5.44 -7.10
N TRP A 42 5.28 -5.26 -6.70
CA TRP A 42 6.42 -5.26 -7.61
C TRP A 42 6.51 -6.58 -8.38
N LYS A 43 6.39 -7.72 -7.69
CA LYS A 43 6.38 -9.05 -8.33
C LYS A 43 5.21 -9.25 -9.29
N ALA A 44 4.07 -8.62 -9.02
CA ALA A 44 2.88 -8.72 -9.87
C ALA A 44 2.90 -7.75 -11.05
N PHE A 45 3.65 -6.66 -10.99
CA PHE A 45 3.64 -5.58 -11.97
C PHE A 45 3.93 -6.02 -13.42
N PRO A 46 4.88 -6.94 -13.70
CA PRO A 46 5.10 -7.42 -15.07
C PRO A 46 3.87 -8.08 -15.71
N ASN A 47 2.91 -8.55 -14.90
CA ASN A 47 1.67 -9.18 -15.38
C ASN A 47 0.52 -8.17 -15.55
N PHE A 48 0.73 -6.89 -15.28
CA PHE A 48 -0.28 -5.87 -15.47
C PHE A 48 -0.50 -5.59 -16.96
N LYS A 49 -1.67 -6.00 -17.49
CA LYS A 49 -2.00 -5.92 -18.92
C LYS A 49 -2.68 -4.60 -19.35
N GLY A 50 -2.79 -3.60 -18.47
CA GLY A 50 -3.42 -2.32 -18.81
C GLY A 50 -4.94 -2.36 -19.08
N GLN A 51 -5.62 -3.48 -18.85
CA GLN A 51 -7.06 -3.65 -19.08
C GLN A 51 -7.96 -2.91 -18.07
N SER A 52 -7.34 -2.32 -17.04
CA SER A 52 -8.00 -1.54 -15.99
C SER A 52 -7.05 -0.43 -15.54
N ALA A 53 -7.57 0.63 -14.90
CA ALA A 53 -6.71 1.65 -14.31
C ALA A 53 -5.71 1.02 -13.33
N PHE A 54 -4.46 1.52 -13.32
CA PHE A 54 -3.42 1.01 -12.44
C PHE A 54 -3.85 1.06 -10.96
N SER A 55 -4.50 2.14 -10.53
CA SER A 55 -5.05 2.28 -9.17
C SER A 55 -6.02 1.15 -8.78
N THR A 56 -6.84 0.70 -9.72
CA THR A 56 -7.82 -0.40 -9.50
C THR A 56 -7.10 -1.74 -9.39
N TRP A 57 -6.14 -2.00 -10.29
CA TRP A 57 -5.32 -3.20 -10.23
C TRP A 57 -4.47 -3.25 -8.95
N MET A 58 -3.82 -2.13 -8.60
CA MET A 58 -3.01 -1.97 -7.41
C MET A 58 -3.83 -2.23 -6.14
N TYR A 59 -5.03 -1.63 -6.04
CA TYR A 59 -5.92 -1.85 -4.91
C TYR A 59 -6.23 -3.34 -4.72
N ARG A 60 -6.56 -4.06 -5.81
CA ARG A 60 -6.87 -5.49 -5.75
C ARG A 60 -5.67 -6.33 -5.27
N VAL A 61 -4.49 -6.10 -5.83
CA VAL A 61 -3.27 -6.83 -5.45
C VAL A 61 -2.90 -6.54 -3.99
N ALA A 62 -2.93 -5.26 -3.59
CA ALA A 62 -2.59 -4.85 -2.24
C ALA A 62 -3.60 -5.35 -1.19
N LEU A 63 -4.89 -5.34 -1.52
CA LEU A 63 -5.94 -5.87 -0.66
C LEU A 63 -5.78 -7.39 -0.45
N ASN A 64 -5.54 -8.14 -1.53
CA ASN A 64 -5.31 -9.59 -1.44
C ASN A 64 -4.07 -9.89 -0.60
N ALA A 65 -3.00 -9.11 -0.78
CA ALA A 65 -1.79 -9.21 0.04
C ALA A 65 -2.08 -8.96 1.53
N ALA A 66 -2.82 -7.91 1.86
CA ALA A 66 -3.18 -7.59 3.24
C ALA A 66 -4.01 -8.71 3.89
N ILE A 67 -4.99 -9.25 3.16
CA ILE A 67 -5.82 -10.38 3.64
C ILE A 67 -4.96 -11.63 3.87
N ASP A 68 -4.02 -11.94 2.98
CA ASP A 68 -3.13 -13.08 3.14
C ASP A 68 -2.20 -12.93 4.35
N ILE A 69 -1.68 -11.72 4.60
CA ILE A 69 -0.89 -11.42 5.79
C ILE A 69 -1.74 -11.69 7.05
N LEU A 70 -2.96 -11.16 7.11
CA LEU A 70 -3.86 -11.38 8.25
C LEU A 70 -4.16 -12.87 8.49
N ARG A 71 -4.40 -13.63 7.42
CA ARG A 71 -4.60 -15.08 7.50
C ARG A 71 -3.39 -15.79 8.11
N LYS A 72 -2.17 -15.41 7.70
CA LYS A 72 -0.93 -16.00 8.24
C LYS A 72 -0.70 -15.66 9.72
N LEU A 73 -1.15 -14.49 10.16
CA LEU A 73 -1.00 -14.04 11.54
C LEU A 73 -2.02 -14.69 12.50
N ASN A 74 -3.01 -15.46 11.99
CA ASN A 74 -4.18 -15.92 12.76
C ASN A 74 -4.95 -14.79 13.47
N VAL A 75 -4.69 -13.54 13.11
CA VAL A 75 -5.41 -12.37 13.61
C VAL A 75 -6.73 -12.30 12.86
N ARG A 76 -7.85 -12.43 13.58
CA ARG A 76 -9.16 -12.12 12.98
C ARG A 76 -9.19 -10.62 12.70
N PRO A 77 -9.37 -10.16 11.45
CA PRO A 77 -9.52 -8.74 11.21
C PRO A 77 -10.75 -8.25 11.96
N GLU A 78 -10.56 -7.30 12.88
CA GLU A 78 -11.68 -6.50 13.34
C GLU A 78 -12.23 -5.77 12.12
N CYS A 79 -13.47 -6.08 11.76
CA CYS A 79 -14.14 -5.50 10.60
C CYS A 79 -14.49 -4.03 10.88
N VAL A 80 -13.51 -3.15 10.71
CA VAL A 80 -13.76 -1.71 10.62
C VAL A 80 -14.37 -1.46 9.25
N GLY A 81 -15.69 -1.20 9.20
CA GLY A 81 -16.42 -0.96 7.96
C GLY A 81 -15.76 0.14 7.12
N LEU A 82 -15.50 -0.16 5.84
CA LEU A 82 -14.86 0.75 4.87
C LEU A 82 -15.64 2.06 4.61
N ILE A 83 -16.82 2.24 5.20
CA ILE A 83 -17.76 3.34 4.91
C ILE A 83 -17.46 4.63 5.71
N ARG A 84 -16.48 4.66 6.64
CA ARG A 84 -16.16 5.93 7.32
C ARG A 84 -14.70 6.12 7.71
N TYR A 85 -13.80 6.09 6.74
CA TYR A 85 -12.51 6.78 6.91
C TYR A 85 -12.64 8.22 6.41
N GLN A 86 -12.88 9.13 7.35
CA GLN A 86 -12.74 10.56 7.10
C GLN A 86 -11.32 10.83 6.55
N HIS A 87 -11.28 11.61 5.48
CA HIS A 87 -10.06 12.08 4.83
C HIS A 87 -9.24 12.89 5.85
N ASN A 88 -8.37 12.23 6.62
CA ASN A 88 -7.63 12.90 7.67
C ASN A 88 -6.58 13.82 7.02
N ARG A 89 -6.75 15.15 7.15
CA ARG A 89 -5.88 16.17 6.53
C ARG A 89 -4.40 15.95 6.86
N ARG A 90 -4.11 15.39 8.03
CA ARG A 90 -2.76 15.08 8.53
C ARG A 90 -1.91 14.21 7.59
N TYR A 91 -2.53 13.34 6.78
CA TYR A 91 -1.77 12.50 5.86
C TYR A 91 -1.21 13.28 4.68
N LYS A 92 -1.90 14.33 4.22
CA LYS A 92 -1.42 15.17 3.11
C LYS A 92 -0.12 15.88 3.47
N ASP A 93 0.03 16.27 4.73
CA ASP A 93 1.22 16.98 5.22
C ASP A 93 2.43 16.05 5.37
N MET A 94 2.23 14.75 5.65
CA MET A 94 3.32 13.77 5.78
C MET A 94 3.92 13.37 4.42
N TYR A 95 3.08 13.17 3.38
CA TYR A 95 3.56 12.81 2.04
C TYR A 95 4.28 13.95 1.32
N THR A 96 3.89 15.20 1.61
CA THR A 96 4.56 16.37 1.04
C THR A 96 5.99 16.50 1.58
N ASN A 97 6.24 16.04 2.80
CA ASN A 97 7.57 16.06 3.43
C ASN A 97 8.42 14.81 3.11
N LEU A 98 7.82 13.65 2.81
CA LEU A 98 8.54 12.44 2.35
C LEU A 98 9.11 12.56 0.92
N ASN A 99 8.59 13.49 0.12
CA ASN A 99 9.17 13.82 -1.19
C ASN A 99 10.55 14.48 -1.10
N GLN A 100 11.01 14.87 0.10
CA GLN A 100 12.36 15.39 0.32
C GLN A 100 13.36 14.30 0.77
N SER A 101 12.88 13.14 1.22
CA SER A 101 13.70 11.97 1.55
C SER A 101 13.49 10.90 0.48
N THR A 102 14.04 11.11 -0.71
CA THR A 102 14.08 10.12 -1.81
C THR A 102 14.89 8.86 -1.50
N ASP A 103 15.33 8.66 -0.26
CA ASP A 103 16.27 7.59 0.13
C ASP A 103 15.60 6.30 0.60
N PHE A 104 14.28 6.25 0.81
CA PHE A 104 13.63 5.04 1.33
C PHE A 104 13.35 4.01 0.24
N PHE A 105 12.86 4.40 -0.94
CA PHE A 105 12.63 3.46 -2.04
C PHE A 105 13.92 3.07 -2.78
N ASN A 106 14.90 3.99 -2.85
CA ASN A 106 16.21 3.75 -3.47
C ASN A 106 17.15 2.85 -2.64
N ASN A 107 16.83 2.57 -1.36
CA ASN A 107 17.61 1.64 -0.52
C ASN A 107 17.03 0.21 -0.49
N TYR A 108 15.83 0.01 -1.04
CA TYR A 108 15.16 -1.30 -1.04
C TYR A 108 15.06 -1.91 -2.44
N PHE A 109 15.56 -1.22 -3.48
CA PHE A 109 15.73 -1.71 -4.85
C PHE A 109 17.00 -1.14 -5.49
#